data_AF-A0A1N6KAY5-F1
#
_entry.id   AF-A0A1N6KAY5-F1
#
_cell.length_a   1.000
_cell.length_b   1.000
_cell.length_c   1.000
_cell.angle_alpha   90.00
_cell.angle_beta   90.00
_cell.angle_gamma   90.00
#
_symmetry.space_group_name_H-M   'P 1'
#
loop_
_entity.id
_entity.type
_entity.pdbx_description
1 polymer ?
#
loop_
_entity_poly.entity_id
_entity_poly.type
_entity_poly.pdbx_seq_one_letter_code
_entity_poly.pdbx_strand_id
1 'polypeptide(L)'
;MVELEEISPYGIYYLDKKPIQLLEEHFRGNILQLAESLVPVPIDPIQLWRLNFHHQPNTGACSKIWKECKVIITPAKHGWTIQFPGIPNAGQIFYIHQVQRLWYAHFQEHLWLPKKTKPTPPKSLIVEPVVISEKIIHRNRTYMNHTTIHPEDQPYYLSWDSRLLLRSSDFAIWRVSEKSPLFSHAGRNWGLSLLHGRAVEEDRIHAGKWLRAFLSS
;
A
#
# COMPACT_ATOMS: atom_id res chain seq x y z
N MET A 1 -4.30 14.33 3.61
CA MET A 1 -3.69 13.81 4.85
C MET A 1 -3.22 12.40 4.54
N VAL A 2 -1.96 12.08 4.85
CA VAL A 2 -1.42 10.71 4.66
C VAL A 2 -1.84 9.88 5.87
N GLU A 3 -2.49 8.75 5.65
CA GLU A 3 -2.82 7.82 6.73
C GLU A 3 -1.55 7.13 7.24
N LEU A 4 -1.47 6.82 8.54
CA LEU A 4 -0.28 6.23 9.16
C LEU A 4 0.12 4.91 8.48
N GLU A 5 -0.87 4.14 8.04
CA GLU A 5 -0.76 2.86 7.35
C GLU A 5 -0.13 3.00 5.95
N GLU A 6 -0.13 4.21 5.39
CA GLU A 6 0.50 4.49 4.11
C GLU A 6 1.97 4.87 4.25
N ILE A 7 2.39 5.31 5.44
CA ILE A 7 3.76 5.76 5.70
C ILE A 7 4.69 4.56 5.80
N SER A 8 5.46 4.33 4.73
CA SER A 8 6.51 3.32 4.69
C SER A 8 7.90 3.94 4.79
N PRO A 9 8.88 3.23 5.39
CA PRO A 9 10.29 3.53 5.19
C PRO A 9 10.58 3.67 3.70
N TYR A 10 11.39 4.67 3.34
CA TYR A 10 11.81 4.93 1.95
C TYR A 10 10.70 5.41 1.01
N GLY A 11 9.49 5.68 1.52
CA GLY A 11 8.41 6.33 0.78
C GLY A 11 8.72 7.79 0.47
N ILE A 12 8.26 8.27 -0.69
CA ILE A 12 8.45 9.65 -1.15
C ILE A 12 7.19 10.46 -0.88
N TYR A 13 7.37 11.58 -0.19
CA TYR A 13 6.32 12.49 0.24
C TYR A 13 6.77 13.94 0.04
N TYR A 14 5.82 14.87 0.02
CA TYR A 14 6.12 16.27 0.24
C TYR A 14 6.14 16.58 1.73
N LEU A 15 7.23 17.19 2.19
CA LEU A 15 7.35 17.84 3.49
C LEU A 15 7.69 19.31 3.23
N ASP A 16 6.90 20.25 3.75
CA ASP A 16 7.08 21.69 3.52
C ASP A 16 7.24 22.05 2.02
N LYS A 17 6.41 21.44 1.17
CA LYS A 17 6.42 21.60 -0.31
C LYS A 17 7.68 21.08 -1.01
N LYS A 18 8.58 20.39 -0.32
CA LYS A 18 9.77 19.77 -0.90
C LYS A 18 9.61 18.25 -0.93
N PRO A 19 9.95 17.58 -2.05
CA PRO A 19 9.91 16.13 -2.10
C PRO A 19 11.04 15.59 -1.22
N ILE A 20 10.69 14.78 -0.23
CA ILE A 20 11.62 14.08 0.64
C ILE A 20 11.42 12.58 0.49
N GLN A 21 12.50 11.82 0.67
CA GLN A 21 12.42 10.39 0.88
C GLN A 21 12.53 10.12 2.37
N LEU A 22 11.53 9.44 2.94
CA LEU A 22 11.57 9.05 4.34
C LEU A 22 12.68 8.03 4.55
N LEU A 23 13.42 8.20 5.64
CA LEU A 23 14.49 7.31 6.07
C LEU A 23 14.16 6.85 7.49
N GLU A 24 14.72 5.72 7.93
CA GLU A 24 14.47 5.15 9.26
C GLU A 24 14.68 6.15 10.40
N GLU A 25 15.63 7.07 10.24
CA GLU A 25 15.89 8.16 11.20
C GLU A 25 14.71 9.13 11.38
N HIS A 26 13.91 9.36 10.34
CA HIS A 26 12.72 10.23 10.42
C HIS A 26 11.61 9.62 11.29
N PHE A 27 11.62 8.30 11.46
CA PHE A 27 10.67 7.58 12.31
C PHE A 27 11.07 7.55 13.79
N ARG A 28 12.28 8.03 14.14
CA ARG A 28 12.73 8.08 15.54
C ARG A 28 12.00 9.16 16.36
N GLY A 29 11.36 10.12 15.69
CA GLY A 29 10.56 11.19 16.30
C GLY A 29 9.09 10.82 16.48
N ASN A 30 8.25 11.84 16.70
CA ASN A 30 6.80 11.65 16.80
C ASN A 30 6.20 11.36 15.42
N ILE A 31 5.90 10.09 15.15
CA ILE A 31 5.34 9.63 13.87
C ILE A 31 3.97 10.23 13.54
N LEU A 32 3.16 10.56 14.57
CA LEU A 32 1.84 11.17 14.37
C LEU A 32 1.98 12.60 13.82
N GLN A 33 2.90 13.37 14.41
CA GLN A 33 3.22 14.72 13.95
C GLN A 33 3.85 14.71 12.55
N LEU A 34 4.70 13.71 12.28
CA LEU A 34 5.23 13.49 10.94
C LEU A 34 4.09 13.23 9.95
N ALA A 35 3.17 12.32 10.25
CA ALA A 35 2.03 11.99 9.38
C ALA A 35 1.18 13.22 9.00
N GLU A 36 0.93 14.12 9.96
CA GLU A 36 0.19 15.37 9.72
C GLU A 36 0.90 16.32 8.77
N SER A 37 2.24 16.33 8.79
CA SER A 37 3.07 17.20 7.96
C SER A 37 3.31 16.66 6.54
N LEU A 38 3.07 15.37 6.31
CA LEU A 38 3.32 14.74 5.03
C LEU A 38 2.15 14.94 4.07
N VAL A 39 2.49 15.28 2.82
CA VAL A 39 1.54 15.37 1.71
C VAL A 39 1.93 14.32 0.67
N PRO A 40 0.97 13.50 0.19
CA PRO A 40 1.28 12.45 -0.78
C PRO A 40 1.67 13.07 -2.12
N VAL A 41 2.65 12.47 -2.81
CA VAL A 41 3.08 12.92 -4.14
C VAL A 41 2.17 12.28 -5.19
N PRO A 42 1.40 13.06 -5.98
CA PRO A 42 0.58 12.49 -7.04
C PRO A 42 1.44 11.82 -8.11
N ILE A 43 0.90 10.77 -8.73
CA ILE A 43 1.54 10.14 -9.86
C ILE A 43 1.44 11.08 -11.07
N ASP A 44 2.60 11.42 -11.62
CA ASP A 44 2.72 12.08 -12.92
C ASP A 44 3.88 11.45 -13.73
N PRO A 45 3.93 11.66 -15.04
CA PRO A 45 4.99 11.12 -15.89
C PRO A 45 6.41 11.53 -15.46
N ILE A 46 6.59 12.72 -14.88
CA ILE A 46 7.88 13.25 -14.44
C ILE A 46 8.35 12.50 -13.19
N GLN A 47 7.47 12.26 -12.21
CA GLN A 47 7.79 11.51 -11.00
C GLN A 47 8.07 10.05 -11.31
N LEU A 48 7.28 9.43 -12.19
CA LEU A 48 7.56 8.06 -12.65
C LEU A 48 8.91 7.98 -13.37
N TRP A 49 9.21 8.95 -14.21
CA TRP A 49 10.51 9.03 -14.86
C TRP A 49 11.68 9.21 -13.87
N ARG A 50 11.51 10.01 -12.81
CA ARG A 50 12.49 10.10 -11.71
C ARG A 50 12.73 8.77 -11.01
N LEU A 51 11.79 7.84 -11.08
CA LEU A 51 11.91 6.46 -10.56
C LEU A 51 12.40 5.46 -11.62
N ASN A 52 12.96 5.97 -12.73
CA ASN A 52 13.46 5.22 -13.88
C ASN A 52 12.36 4.46 -14.67
N PHE A 53 11.13 4.98 -14.72
CA PHE A 53 10.14 4.53 -15.69
C PHE A 53 10.34 5.23 -17.03
N HIS A 54 10.10 4.49 -18.11
CA HIS A 54 10.12 4.99 -19.48
C HIS A 54 8.71 5.35 -19.92
N HIS A 55 8.50 6.62 -20.26
CA HIS A 55 7.23 7.10 -20.77
C HIS A 55 7.05 6.75 -22.25
N GLN A 56 5.87 6.26 -22.59
CA GLN A 56 5.42 5.96 -23.94
C GLN A 56 4.52 7.10 -24.43
N PRO A 57 4.99 7.94 -25.37
CA PRO A 57 4.28 9.16 -25.77
C PRO A 57 2.86 8.90 -26.32
N ASN A 58 2.67 7.78 -27.01
CA ASN A 58 1.41 7.50 -27.72
C ASN A 58 0.27 7.06 -26.80
N THR A 59 0.60 6.47 -25.65
CA THR A 59 -0.38 5.88 -24.71
C THR A 59 -0.42 6.63 -23.37
N GLY A 60 0.54 7.52 -23.12
CA GLY A 60 0.77 8.12 -21.80
C GLY A 60 1.26 7.10 -20.74
N ALA A 61 1.52 5.86 -21.15
CA ALA A 61 1.91 4.79 -20.24
C ALA A 61 3.38 4.92 -19.84
N CYS A 62 3.69 4.65 -18.59
CA CYS A 62 5.04 4.57 -18.07
C CYS A 62 5.39 3.10 -17.80
N SER A 63 6.54 2.64 -18.27
CA SER A 63 6.94 1.24 -18.07
C SER A 63 8.36 1.10 -17.54
N LYS A 64 8.58 0.10 -16.70
CA LYS A 64 9.89 -0.22 -16.14
C LYS A 64 10.10 -1.72 -16.20
N ILE A 65 11.27 -2.13 -16.69
CA ILE A 65 11.68 -3.53 -16.72
C ILE A 65 12.58 -3.76 -15.51
N TRP A 66 12.29 -4.81 -14.75
CA TRP A 66 13.06 -5.21 -13.58
C TRP A 66 13.08 -6.74 -13.44
N LYS A 67 14.27 -7.35 -13.38
CA LYS A 67 14.43 -8.81 -13.29
C LYS A 67 13.52 -9.56 -14.27
N GLU A 68 13.55 -9.15 -15.54
CA GLU A 68 12.73 -9.71 -16.65
C GLU A 68 11.21 -9.46 -16.55
N CYS A 69 10.74 -8.80 -15.49
CA CYS A 69 9.36 -8.40 -15.29
C CYS A 69 9.12 -6.97 -15.82
N LYS A 70 8.16 -6.80 -16.74
CA LYS A 70 7.77 -5.49 -17.27
C LYS A 70 6.55 -4.96 -16.50
N VAL A 71 6.80 -3.97 -15.64
CA VAL A 71 5.73 -3.23 -14.96
C VAL A 71 5.26 -2.09 -15.86
N ILE A 72 3.96 -1.96 -16.03
CA ILE A 72 3.33 -0.90 -16.83
C ILE A 72 2.37 -0.12 -15.96
N ILE A 73 2.46 1.20 -16.00
CA ILE A 73 1.56 2.13 -15.31
C ILE A 73 0.87 2.96 -16.38
N THR A 74 -0.44 2.80 -16.52
CA THR A 74 -1.26 3.46 -17.54
C THR A 74 -2.18 4.50 -16.93
N PRO A 75 -2.38 5.66 -17.58
CA PRO A 75 -3.42 6.61 -17.17
C PRO A 75 -4.80 5.94 -17.24
N ALA A 76 -5.65 6.20 -16.25
CA ALA A 76 -7.02 5.71 -16.20
C ALA A 76 -8.00 6.88 -16.06
N LYS A 77 -9.31 6.62 -16.20
CA LYS A 77 -10.37 7.64 -16.04
C LYS A 77 -10.27 8.35 -14.68
N HIS A 78 -9.85 7.62 -13.66
CA HIS A 78 -9.57 8.15 -12.32
C HIS A 78 -8.22 7.57 -11.84
N GLY A 79 -7.20 8.42 -11.78
CA GLY A 79 -5.85 8.02 -11.36
C GLY A 79 -5.10 7.21 -12.41
N TRP A 80 -4.35 6.22 -11.95
CA TRP A 80 -3.48 5.39 -12.75
C TRP A 80 -3.75 3.92 -12.44
N THR A 81 -3.54 3.04 -13.41
CA THR A 81 -3.58 1.59 -13.21
C THR A 81 -2.18 1.03 -13.35
N ILE A 82 -1.83 0.09 -12.49
CA ILE A 82 -0.55 -0.61 -12.55
C ILE A 82 -0.78 -2.06 -12.98
N GLN A 83 0.07 -2.56 -13.85
CA GLN A 83 -0.02 -3.90 -14.39
C GLN A 83 1.32 -4.60 -14.22
N PHE A 84 1.27 -5.75 -13.56
CA PHE A 84 2.36 -6.70 -13.49
C PHE A 84 2.09 -7.85 -14.46
N PRO A 85 3.12 -8.43 -15.11
CA PRO A 85 2.96 -9.62 -15.93
C PRO A 85 2.33 -10.76 -15.13
N GLY A 86 1.28 -11.38 -15.67
CA GLY A 86 0.59 -12.52 -15.04
C GLY A 86 -0.37 -12.16 -13.90
N ILE A 87 -0.50 -10.88 -13.52
CA ILE A 87 -1.47 -10.42 -12.51
C ILE A 87 -2.53 -9.55 -13.22
N PRO A 88 -3.82 -9.97 -13.24
CA PRO A 88 -4.87 -9.13 -13.80
C PRO A 88 -4.98 -7.83 -12.99
N ASN A 89 -4.81 -6.70 -13.69
CA ASN A 89 -4.93 -5.30 -13.23
C ASN A 89 -4.74 -5.08 -11.72
N ALA A 90 -3.52 -4.72 -11.31
CA ALA A 90 -3.34 -4.17 -9.98
C ALA A 90 -4.07 -2.82 -9.91
N GLY A 91 -4.83 -2.63 -8.83
CA GLY A 91 -5.90 -1.63 -8.71
C GLY A 91 -5.52 -0.18 -9.00
N GLN A 92 -6.50 0.71 -8.93
CA GLN A 92 -6.28 2.15 -9.12
C GLN A 92 -5.31 2.69 -8.06
N ILE A 93 -4.31 3.41 -8.54
CA ILE A 93 -3.31 4.10 -7.73
C ILE A 93 -3.30 5.59 -8.09
N PHE A 94 -3.02 6.41 -7.10
CA PHE A 94 -3.07 7.87 -7.21
C PHE A 94 -1.74 8.52 -6.85
N TYR A 95 -0.93 7.85 -6.03
CA TYR A 95 0.25 8.45 -5.42
C TYR A 95 1.52 7.61 -5.59
N ILE A 96 2.68 8.27 -5.59
CA ILE A 96 3.99 7.65 -5.79
C ILE A 96 4.32 6.64 -4.69
N HIS A 97 3.97 6.93 -3.43
CA HIS A 97 4.23 5.98 -2.34
C HIS A 97 3.47 4.66 -2.53
N GLN A 98 2.29 4.68 -3.17
CA GLN A 98 1.54 3.47 -3.51
C GLN A 98 2.29 2.63 -4.56
N VAL A 99 2.89 3.28 -5.58
CA VAL A 99 3.79 2.60 -6.55
C VAL A 99 4.96 1.95 -5.82
N GLN A 100 5.61 2.68 -4.90
CA GLN A 100 6.76 2.17 -4.16
C GLN A 100 6.40 0.99 -3.25
N ARG A 101 5.22 1.02 -2.61
CA ARG A 101 4.71 -0.09 -1.80
C ARG A 101 4.43 -1.33 -2.64
N LEU A 102 3.74 -1.19 -3.77
CA LEU A 102 3.48 -2.31 -4.67
C LEU A 102 4.78 -2.89 -5.25
N TRP A 103 5.73 -2.02 -5.58
CA TRP A 103 7.05 -2.43 -6.05
C TRP A 103 7.80 -3.25 -4.99
N TYR A 104 7.85 -2.77 -3.75
CA TYR A 104 8.50 -3.49 -2.65
C TYR A 104 7.79 -4.81 -2.35
N ALA A 105 6.46 -4.83 -2.31
CA ALA A 105 5.69 -6.05 -2.09
C ALA A 105 6.01 -7.14 -3.14
N HIS A 106 6.15 -6.74 -4.40
CA HIS A 106 6.38 -7.68 -5.49
C HIS A 106 7.85 -8.08 -5.67
N PHE A 107 8.80 -7.15 -5.49
CA PHE A 107 10.23 -7.39 -5.78
C PHE A 107 11.13 -7.47 -4.55
N GLN A 108 10.60 -7.21 -3.34
CA GLN A 108 11.35 -7.11 -2.08
C GLN A 108 12.50 -6.10 -2.15
N GLU A 109 12.28 -5.03 -2.92
CA GLU A 109 13.29 -4.01 -3.21
C GLU A 109 12.66 -2.63 -3.16
N HIS A 110 13.36 -1.64 -2.63
CA HIS A 110 12.83 -0.29 -2.58
C HIS A 110 13.05 0.44 -3.91
N LEU A 111 12.04 1.20 -4.33
CA LEU A 111 12.09 2.02 -5.52
C LEU A 111 12.65 3.40 -5.16
N TRP A 112 13.96 3.58 -5.34
CA TRP A 112 14.70 4.79 -4.95
C TRP A 112 14.68 5.88 -6.01
N LEU A 113 14.82 7.14 -5.56
CA LEU A 113 15.33 8.21 -6.42
C LEU A 113 16.84 7.98 -6.66
N PRO A 114 17.32 7.93 -7.90
CA PRO A 114 18.74 7.76 -8.17
C PRO A 114 19.54 8.93 -7.57
N LYS A 115 20.57 8.62 -6.76
CA LYS A 115 21.34 9.62 -5.98
C LYS A 115 22.10 10.66 -6.81
N LYS A 116 22.26 10.45 -8.12
CA LYS A 116 22.93 11.38 -9.03
C LYS A 116 22.39 11.23 -10.44
N THR A 117 21.40 12.02 -10.76
CA THR A 117 21.27 12.66 -12.07
C THR A 117 20.44 13.92 -11.81
N LYS A 118 20.83 15.05 -12.39
CA LYS A 118 19.86 16.09 -12.74
C LYS A 118 19.49 15.77 -14.17
N PRO A 119 18.64 14.79 -14.47
CA PRO A 119 18.29 14.63 -15.86
C PRO A 119 17.26 15.73 -16.15
N THR A 120 17.46 16.44 -17.24
CA THR A 120 16.39 17.29 -17.80
C THR A 120 15.30 16.34 -18.26
N PRO A 121 14.04 16.50 -17.84
CA PRO A 121 12.97 15.63 -18.32
C PRO A 121 12.94 15.67 -19.85
N PRO A 122 12.78 14.53 -20.55
CA PRO A 122 12.65 14.55 -22.00
C PRO A 122 11.50 15.48 -22.41
N LYS A 123 11.69 16.26 -23.48
CA LYS A 123 10.72 17.28 -23.94
C LYS A 123 9.29 16.72 -24.14
N SER A 124 9.16 15.42 -24.39
CA SER A 124 7.90 14.69 -24.51
C SER A 124 7.09 14.53 -23.21
N LEU A 125 7.64 14.93 -22.06
CA LEU A 125 6.99 14.89 -20.75
C LEU A 125 6.44 16.25 -20.30
N ILE A 126 6.68 17.32 -21.06
CA ILE A 126 6.16 18.65 -20.78
C ILE A 126 4.71 18.67 -21.26
N VAL A 127 3.81 18.17 -20.42
CA VAL A 127 2.36 18.35 -20.60
C VAL A 127 1.98 19.62 -19.86
N GLU A 128 1.37 20.58 -20.56
CA GLU A 128 0.82 21.78 -19.92
C GLU A 128 -0.10 21.38 -18.76
N PRO A 129 -0.03 22.06 -17.61
CA PRO A 129 -0.80 21.67 -16.44
C PRO A 129 -2.29 21.80 -16.73
N VAL A 130 -2.97 20.67 -16.90
CA VAL A 130 -4.43 20.64 -16.86
C VAL A 130 -4.83 20.96 -15.42
N VAL A 131 -5.36 22.17 -15.24
CA VAL A 131 -5.92 22.65 -13.98
C VAL A 131 -7.09 21.75 -13.62
N ILE A 132 -6.86 20.78 -12.72
CA ILE A 132 -7.95 20.01 -12.12
C ILE A 132 -8.56 20.91 -11.05
N SER A 133 -9.66 21.57 -11.41
CA SER A 133 -10.46 22.39 -10.52
C SER A 133 -11.02 21.52 -9.39
N GLU A 134 -10.68 21.89 -8.15
CA GLU A 134 -11.31 21.39 -6.94
C GLU A 134 -12.79 21.74 -6.94
N LYS A 135 -13.66 20.76 -7.23
CA LYS A 135 -15.03 20.74 -6.74
C LYS A 135 -15.34 19.39 -6.11
N ILE A 136 -15.11 19.36 -4.81
CA ILE A 136 -15.74 18.44 -3.87
C ILE A 136 -17.26 18.54 -4.07
N ILE A 137 -17.89 17.47 -4.56
CA ILE A 137 -19.33 17.25 -4.37
C ILE A 137 -19.54 15.82 -3.89
N HIS A 138 -20.23 15.76 -2.75
CA HIS A 138 -20.69 14.57 -2.04
C HIS A 138 -21.60 13.66 -2.89
N ARG A 139 -21.56 12.37 -2.55
CA ARG A 139 -22.59 11.32 -2.73
C ARG A 139 -23.01 11.01 -4.19
N ASN A 140 -22.78 9.76 -4.59
CA ASN A 140 -23.89 8.81 -4.72
C ASN A 140 -23.40 7.36 -4.72
N ARG A 141 -24.04 6.56 -3.86
CA ARG A 141 -23.99 5.10 -3.87
C ARG A 141 -24.81 4.61 -5.05
N THR A 142 -24.16 3.98 -6.02
CA THR A 142 -24.80 2.94 -6.84
C THR A 142 -23.71 1.98 -7.27
N TYR A 143 -23.52 0.91 -6.49
CA TYR A 143 -22.67 -0.21 -6.91
C TYR A 143 -23.42 -0.95 -8.02
N MET A 144 -22.83 -0.98 -9.22
CA MET A 144 -23.21 -1.94 -10.24
C MET A 144 -22.54 -3.28 -9.92
N ASN A 145 -23.38 -4.30 -9.86
CA ASN A 145 -23.00 -5.69 -9.63
C ASN A 145 -22.08 -6.19 -10.77
N HIS A 146 -20.79 -6.25 -10.50
CA HIS A 146 -19.92 -7.21 -11.16
C HIS A 146 -19.63 -8.32 -10.17
N THR A 147 -20.09 -9.52 -10.52
CA THR A 147 -19.77 -10.79 -9.87
C THR A 147 -18.26 -11.00 -9.95
N THR A 148 -17.58 -10.38 -9.00
CA THR A 148 -16.19 -10.66 -8.67
C THR A 148 -16.22 -12.06 -8.08
N ILE A 149 -15.49 -12.99 -8.68
CA ILE A 149 -15.17 -14.24 -8.02
C ILE A 149 -14.31 -13.82 -6.83
N HIS A 150 -14.95 -13.63 -5.67
CA HIS A 150 -14.27 -13.35 -4.41
C HIS A 150 -13.33 -14.54 -4.16
N PRO A 151 -12.00 -14.36 -4.08
CA PRO A 151 -11.20 -15.34 -3.35
C PRO A 151 -11.85 -15.42 -1.97
N GLU A 152 -12.30 -16.63 -1.60
CA GLU A 152 -13.16 -16.85 -0.43
C GLU A 152 -12.76 -15.92 0.71
N ASP A 153 -13.69 -15.05 1.14
CA ASP A 153 -13.41 -13.95 2.06
C ASP A 153 -12.58 -14.46 3.24
N GLN A 154 -11.26 -14.32 3.18
CA GLN A 154 -10.37 -14.83 4.21
C GLN A 154 -10.57 -13.89 5.39
N PRO A 155 -11.30 -14.30 6.44
CA PRO A 155 -11.78 -13.35 7.42
C PRO A 155 -10.63 -12.85 8.29
N TYR A 156 -9.50 -13.56 8.30
CA TYR A 156 -8.37 -13.32 9.17
C TYR A 156 -7.03 -13.24 8.41
N TYR A 157 -6.17 -12.32 8.86
CA TYR A 157 -4.82 -12.13 8.34
C TYR A 157 -3.82 -12.11 9.49
N LEU A 158 -2.78 -12.94 9.42
CA LEU A 158 -1.66 -12.91 10.37
C LEU A 158 -0.55 -12.02 9.80
N SER A 159 -0.03 -11.09 10.60
CA SER A 159 1.14 -10.30 10.22
C SER A 159 2.36 -11.20 9.99
N TRP A 160 3.27 -10.77 9.11
CA TRP A 160 4.46 -11.54 8.74
C TRP A 160 5.35 -11.89 9.95
N ASP A 161 5.34 -11.06 11.00
CA ASP A 161 6.09 -11.28 12.24
C ASP A 161 5.33 -12.15 13.26
N SER A 162 4.15 -12.65 12.91
CA SER A 162 3.25 -13.45 13.76
C SER A 162 2.86 -12.76 15.07
N ARG A 163 2.87 -11.42 15.11
CA ARG A 163 2.52 -10.65 16.32
C ARG A 163 1.09 -10.11 16.31
N LEU A 164 0.48 -9.97 15.14
CA LEU A 164 -0.85 -9.39 14.98
C LEU A 164 -1.75 -10.29 14.15
N LEU A 165 -2.98 -10.47 14.60
CA LEU A 165 -4.04 -11.12 13.85
C LEU A 165 -5.13 -10.08 13.56
N LEU A 166 -5.51 -9.92 12.31
CA LEU A 166 -6.47 -8.92 11.85
C LEU A 166 -7.71 -9.60 11.29
N ARG A 167 -8.90 -9.07 11.60
CA ARG A 167 -10.16 -9.45 10.96
C ARG A 167 -10.70 -8.31 10.10
N SER A 168 -11.02 -8.60 8.85
CA SER A 168 -11.50 -7.60 7.86
C SER A 168 -12.99 -7.29 8.01
N SER A 169 -13.83 -8.30 8.29
CA SER A 169 -15.26 -8.12 8.59
C SER A 169 -15.47 -7.74 10.06
N ASP A 170 -16.24 -6.67 10.32
CA ASP A 170 -16.42 -6.12 11.66
C ASP A 170 -15.09 -5.95 12.42
N PHE A 171 -14.25 -5.09 11.81
CA PHE A 171 -12.85 -4.82 12.10
C PHE A 171 -12.39 -5.09 13.54
N ALA A 172 -11.39 -5.97 13.67
CA ALA A 172 -10.74 -6.31 14.94
C ALA A 172 -9.25 -6.62 14.74
N ILE A 173 -8.40 -6.16 15.66
CA ILE A 173 -6.96 -6.42 15.66
C ILE A 173 -6.59 -7.01 17.03
N TRP A 174 -6.02 -8.21 17.02
CA TRP A 174 -5.49 -8.86 18.22
C TRP A 174 -3.97 -8.91 18.19
N ARG A 175 -3.36 -8.71 19.36
CA ARG A 175 -1.97 -9.09 19.62
C ARG A 175 -1.91 -10.58 19.90
N VAL A 176 -1.02 -11.28 19.21
CA VAL A 176 -0.62 -12.64 19.57
C VAL A 176 0.25 -12.58 20.82
N SER A 177 -0.20 -13.21 21.90
CA SER A 177 0.53 -13.23 23.17
C SER A 177 0.30 -14.52 23.94
N GLU A 178 1.16 -14.80 24.92
CA GLU A 178 1.04 -16.02 25.75
C GLU A 178 0.17 -15.79 27.00
N LYS A 179 -0.31 -14.56 27.22
CA LYS A 179 -1.00 -14.15 28.45
C LYS A 179 -2.43 -14.69 28.56
N SER A 180 -3.10 -14.88 27.42
CA SER A 180 -4.49 -15.37 27.33
C SER A 180 -4.57 -16.55 26.36
N PRO A 181 -3.99 -17.71 26.73
CA PRO A 181 -3.79 -18.82 25.80
C PRO A 181 -5.12 -19.42 25.33
N LEU A 182 -5.20 -19.68 24.03
CA LEU A 182 -6.32 -20.35 23.37
C LEU A 182 -5.95 -21.78 22.95
N PHE A 183 -4.68 -22.00 22.58
CA PHE A 183 -4.15 -23.32 22.22
C PHE A 183 -2.62 -23.35 22.36
N SER A 184 -2.03 -24.54 22.27
CA SER A 184 -0.58 -24.72 22.22
C SER A 184 -0.17 -25.28 20.86
N HIS A 185 0.90 -24.75 20.27
CA HIS A 185 1.45 -25.20 18.98
C HIS A 185 2.96 -24.95 18.96
N ALA A 186 3.72 -25.93 18.47
CA ALA A 186 5.20 -25.91 18.41
C ALA A 186 5.87 -25.57 19.76
N GLY A 187 5.36 -26.13 20.87
CA GLY A 187 5.91 -25.89 22.22
C GLY A 187 5.61 -24.51 22.82
N ARG A 188 4.81 -23.69 22.13
CA ARG A 188 4.43 -22.34 22.56
C ARG A 188 2.92 -22.25 22.82
N ASN A 189 2.54 -21.41 23.79
CA ASN A 189 1.14 -21.08 24.05
C ASN A 189 0.72 -19.87 23.21
N TRP A 190 -0.33 -20.04 22.41
CA TRP A 190 -0.85 -19.02 21.51
C TRP A 190 -2.15 -18.47 22.06
N GLY A 191 -2.16 -17.18 22.33
CA GLY A 191 -3.31 -16.42 22.81
C GLY A 191 -3.50 -15.15 22.01
N LEU A 192 -4.69 -14.57 22.13
CA LEU A 192 -5.07 -13.34 21.45
C LEU A 192 -5.53 -12.32 22.48
N SER A 193 -5.06 -11.08 22.37
CA SER A 193 -5.49 -9.96 23.20
C SER A 193 -5.94 -8.82 22.29
N LEU A 194 -7.19 -8.38 22.41
CA LEU A 194 -7.74 -7.33 21.56
C LEU A 194 -6.95 -6.03 21.78
N LEU A 195 -6.44 -5.44 20.69
CA LEU A 195 -5.79 -4.14 20.68
C LEU A 195 -6.74 -3.05 20.18
N HIS A 196 -7.49 -3.35 19.13
CA HIS A 196 -8.34 -2.36 18.47
C HIS A 196 -9.52 -3.02 17.76
N GLY A 197 -10.58 -2.25 17.52
CA GLY A 197 -11.80 -2.71 16.86
C GLY A 197 -12.86 -3.28 17.82
N ARG A 198 -13.83 -4.02 17.26
CA ARG A 198 -14.94 -4.62 18.00
C ARG A 198 -14.86 -6.14 17.89
N ALA A 199 -14.70 -6.79 19.03
CA ALA A 199 -14.72 -8.24 19.11
C ALA A 199 -15.21 -8.68 20.49
N VAL A 200 -16.09 -9.68 20.50
CA VAL A 200 -16.49 -10.40 21.72
C VAL A 200 -15.58 -11.61 21.95
N GLU A 201 -15.73 -12.28 23.08
CA GLU A 201 -14.89 -13.43 23.44
C GLU A 201 -15.05 -14.59 22.43
N GLU A 202 -16.25 -14.77 21.87
CA GLU A 202 -16.53 -15.76 20.83
C GLU A 202 -15.73 -15.48 19.56
N ASP A 203 -15.57 -14.21 19.18
CA ASP A 203 -14.74 -13.81 18.03
C ASP A 203 -13.28 -14.17 18.26
N ARG A 204 -12.79 -13.98 19.50
CA ARG A 204 -11.44 -14.35 19.90
C ARG A 204 -11.21 -15.86 19.77
N ILE A 205 -12.20 -16.67 20.17
CA ILE A 205 -12.15 -18.14 20.05
C ILE A 205 -12.13 -18.56 18.58
N HIS A 206 -12.98 -17.96 17.73
CA HIS A 206 -12.98 -18.24 16.29
C HIS A 206 -11.66 -17.87 15.62
N ALA A 207 -11.14 -16.68 15.94
CA ALA A 207 -9.84 -16.22 15.46
C ALA A 207 -8.70 -17.16 15.90
N GLY A 208 -8.76 -17.68 17.12
CA GLY A 208 -7.81 -18.68 17.62
C GLY A 208 -7.89 -20.03 16.90
N LYS A 209 -9.11 -20.52 16.59
CA LYS A 209 -9.30 -21.75 15.80
C LYS A 209 -8.72 -21.60 14.40
N TRP A 210 -8.99 -20.47 13.76
CA TRP A 210 -8.41 -20.16 12.45
C TRP A 210 -6.88 -20.10 12.52
N LEU A 211 -6.32 -19.38 13.49
CA LEU A 211 -4.87 -19.25 13.65
C LEU A 211 -4.19 -20.62 13.86
N ARG A 212 -4.81 -21.51 14.64
CA ARG A 212 -4.31 -22.87 14.83
C ARG A 212 -4.29 -23.65 13.51
N ALA A 213 -5.36 -23.57 12.73
CA ALA A 213 -5.43 -24.24 11.42
C ALA A 213 -4.37 -23.68 10.45
N PHE A 214 -4.21 -22.35 10.42
CA PHE A 214 -3.22 -21.65 9.60
C PHE A 214 -1.77 -22.02 9.94
N LEU A 215 -1.45 -22.21 11.23
CA LEU A 215 -0.10 -22.64 11.64
C LEU A 215 0.16 -24.15 11.40
N SER A 216 -0.90 -24.94 11.17
CA SER A 216 -0.81 -26.39 10.97
C SER A 216 -0.84 -26.79 9.49
N SER A 217 -1.13 -25.85 8.58
CA SER A 217 -1.07 -26.02 7.12
C SER A 217 0.31 -25.69 6.58
#